data_AF-A0A815J7J9-F1
#
_entry.id   AF-A0A815J7J9-F1
#
_cell.length_a   1.000
_cell.length_b   1.000
_cell.length_c   1.000
_cell.angle_alpha   90.00
_cell.angle_beta   90.00
_cell.angle_gamma   90.00
#
_symmetry.space_group_name_H-M   'P 1'
#
loop_
_entity.id
_entity.type
_entity.pdbx_description
1 polymer ?
#
loop_
_entity_poly.entity_id
_entity_poly.type
_entity_poly.pdbx_seq_one_letter_code
_entity_poly.pdbx_strand_id
1 'polypeptide(L)' 'MQSSSSLRFLAIGDSLTAGYSDYGTSFHPYSIQLTNLFSSLNIPITVDEHGVSGEHVVPSMVKRLEKLLSDNNK' A
#
# COMPACT_ATOMS: atom_id res chain seq x y z
N MET A 1 2.14 -24.40 18.43
CA MET A 1 1.27 -23.72 17.45
C MET A 1 2.16 -22.73 16.71
N GLN A 2 2.47 -22.96 15.44
CA GLN A 2 3.30 -22.03 14.66
C GLN A 2 2.54 -20.71 14.57
N SER A 3 3.17 -19.63 15.03
CA SER A 3 2.72 -18.27 14.78
C SER A 3 2.66 -18.07 13.26
N SER A 4 1.48 -18.06 12.67
CA SER A 4 1.29 -17.67 11.29
C SER A 4 1.52 -16.15 11.21
N SER A 5 2.78 -15.73 11.13
CA SER A 5 3.13 -14.33 11.01
C SER A 5 2.55 -13.79 9.70
N SER A 6 1.55 -12.91 9.79
CA SER A 6 0.99 -12.21 8.62
C SER A 6 2.09 -11.43 7.91
N LEU A 7 2.18 -11.56 6.59
CA LEU A 7 3.14 -10.77 5.79
C LEU A 7 2.65 -9.33 5.69
N ARG A 8 3.51 -8.37 5.99
CA ARG A 8 3.20 -6.94 5.86
C ARG A 8 3.79 -6.37 4.58
N PHE A 9 2.96 -5.69 3.80
CA PHE A 9 3.34 -4.97 2.59
C PHE A 9 3.05 -3.48 2.77
N LEU A 10 3.97 -2.65 2.29
CA LEU A 10 3.76 -1.22 2.13
C LEU A 10 3.56 -0.93 0.63
N ALA A 11 2.36 -0.52 0.24
CA ALA A 11 2.04 -0.08 -1.11
C ALA A 11 2.17 1.45 -1.16
N ILE A 12 3.33 1.94 -1.59
CA ILE A 12 3.63 3.37 -1.72
C ILE A 12 3.70 3.76 -3.19
N GLY A 13 3.12 4.89 -3.57
CA GLY A 13 3.19 5.39 -4.94
C GLY A 13 2.24 6.55 -5.19
N ASP A 14 1.78 6.66 -6.43
CA ASP A 14 1.01 7.79 -6.93
C ASP A 14 -0.51 7.49 -7.01
N SER A 15 -1.17 8.06 -8.02
CA SER A 15 -2.58 7.85 -8.33
C SER A 15 -2.92 6.39 -8.66
N LEU A 16 -1.99 5.61 -9.23
CA LEU A 16 -2.25 4.18 -9.50
C LEU A 16 -2.32 3.38 -8.20
N THR A 17 -1.44 3.69 -7.24
CA THR A 17 -1.46 3.06 -5.92
C THR A 17 -2.74 3.42 -5.16
N ALA A 18 -3.12 4.70 -5.18
CA ALA A 18 -4.38 5.18 -4.58
C ALA A 18 -5.63 4.64 -5.30
N GLY A 19 -5.48 4.17 -6.54
CA GLY A 19 -6.59 3.72 -7.38
C GLY A 19 -7.45 4.87 -7.91
N TYR A 20 -6.86 6.03 -8.15
CA TYR A 20 -7.56 7.21 -8.67
C TYR A 20 -8.35 6.88 -9.94
N SER A 21 -9.65 7.17 -9.91
CA SER A 21 -10.59 6.96 -11.02
C SER A 21 -11.63 8.08 -11.02
N ASP A 22 -12.43 8.16 -12.09
CA ASP A 22 -13.53 9.15 -12.23
C ASP A 22 -13.10 10.59 -11.89
N TYR A 23 -11.96 11.04 -12.40
CA TYR A 23 -11.42 12.38 -12.11
C TYR A 23 -11.26 12.68 -10.61
N GLY A 24 -11.01 11.65 -9.79
CA GLY A 24 -10.76 11.77 -8.35
C GLY A 24 -12.02 11.74 -7.50
N THR A 25 -13.19 11.48 -8.08
CA THR A 25 -14.41 11.23 -7.30
C THR A 25 -14.49 9.80 -6.78
N SER A 26 -13.62 8.91 -7.24
CA SER A 26 -13.61 7.50 -6.82
C SER A 26 -12.19 6.92 -6.78
N PHE A 27 -11.97 6.02 -5.82
CA PHE A 27 -10.68 5.39 -5.56
C PHE A 27 -10.84 3.88 -5.42
N HIS A 28 -10.09 3.13 -6.24
CA HIS A 28 -10.09 1.68 -6.32
C HIS A 28 -8.66 1.15 -6.17
N PRO A 29 -8.02 1.28 -5.00
CA PRO A 29 -6.62 0.96 -4.83
C PRO A 29 -6.35 -0.52 -5.12
N TYR A 30 -5.27 -0.80 -5.85
CA TYR A 30 -4.95 -2.18 -6.26
C TYR A 30 -4.64 -3.09 -5.05
N SER A 31 -4.29 -2.50 -3.90
CA SER A 31 -4.00 -3.21 -2.64
C SER A 31 -5.15 -4.10 -2.18
N ILE A 32 -6.40 -3.73 -2.51
CA ILE A 32 -7.59 -4.55 -2.26
C ILE A 32 -7.50 -5.86 -3.05
N GLN A 33 -7.22 -5.79 -4.35
CA GLN A 33 -7.10 -7.01 -5.15
C GLN A 33 -5.86 -7.81 -4.85
N LEU A 34 -4.77 -7.15 -4.45
CA LEU A 34 -3.60 -7.85 -3.93
C LEU A 34 -3.97 -8.69 -2.69
N THR A 35 -4.70 -8.11 -1.74
CA THR A 35 -5.17 -8.81 -0.53
C THR A 35 -6.08 -9.99 -0.87
N ASN A 36 -6.98 -9.83 -1.84
CA ASN A 36 -7.87 -10.91 -2.29
C ASN A 36 -7.10 -12.06 -2.95
N LEU A 37 -6.08 -11.76 -3.76
CA LEU A 37 -5.21 -12.77 -4.39
C LEU A 37 -4.47 -13.60 -3.33
N PHE A 38 -3.86 -12.96 -2.32
CA PHE A 38 -3.19 -13.70 -1.25
C PHE A 38 -4.17 -14.48 -0.37
N SER A 39 -5.35 -13.92 -0.12
CA SER A 39 -6.42 -14.61 0.62
C SER A 39 -6.88 -15.88 -0.11
N SER A 40 -6.95 -15.87 -1.45
CA SER A 40 -7.25 -17.07 -2.25
C SER A 40 -6.21 -18.19 -2.13
N LEU A 41 -4.99 -17.85 -1.72
CA LEU A 41 -3.89 -18.78 -1.47
C LEU A 41 -3.75 -19.16 0.01
N ASN A 42 -4.69 -18.74 0.88
CA ASN A 42 -4.62 -18.88 2.34
C ASN A 42 -3.34 -18.30 2.96
N ILE A 43 -2.79 -17.23 2.36
CA ILE A 43 -1.64 -16.52 2.89
C ILE A 43 -2.15 -15.26 3.60
N PRO A 44 -2.04 -15.17 4.94
CA PRO A 44 -2.44 -13.97 5.66
C PRO A 44 -1.47 -12.84 5.35
N ILE A 45 -2.00 -11.74 4.81
CA ILE A 45 -1.23 -10.53 4.56
C ILE A 45 -1.95 -9.29 5.09
N THR A 46 -1.18 -8.22 5.29
CA THR A 46 -1.68 -6.88 5.55
C THR A 46 -0.99 -5.93 4.58
N VAL A 47 -1.77 -5.15 3.84
CA VAL A 47 -1.24 -4.14 2.91
C VAL A 47 -1.58 -2.76 3.45
N ASP A 48 -0.56 -1.96 3.72
CA ASP A 48 -0.66 -0.56 4.12
C ASP A 48 -0.54 0.30 2.85
N GLU A 49 -1.63 0.95 2.46
CA GLU A 49 -1.74 1.69 1.20
C GLU A 49 -1.47 3.18 1.42
N HIS A 50 -0.50 3.72 0.68
CA HIS A 50 0.04 5.08 0.80
C HIS A 50 0.27 5.72 -0.57
N GLY A 51 -0.71 5.59 -1.45
CA GLY A 51 -0.79 6.25 -2.75
C GLY A 51 -1.16 7.73 -2.59
N VAL A 52 -0.44 8.59 -3.31
CA VAL A 52 -0.69 10.04 -3.33
C VAL A 52 -0.85 10.49 -4.78
N SER A 53 -2.08 10.83 -5.18
CA SER A 53 -2.35 11.22 -6.56
C SER A 53 -1.54 12.44 -6.99
N GLY A 54 -0.86 12.33 -8.13
CA GLY A 54 0.03 13.38 -8.65
C GLY A 54 1.41 13.43 -7.99
N GLU A 55 1.75 12.47 -7.11
CA GLU A 55 3.10 12.37 -6.60
C GLU A 55 4.10 11.95 -7.69
N HIS A 56 5.28 12.56 -7.67
CA HIS A 56 6.39 12.23 -8.55
C HIS A 56 7.54 11.60 -7.76
N VAL A 57 8.42 10.86 -8.44
CA VAL A 57 9.65 10.31 -7.87
C VAL A 57 10.70 11.42 -7.68
N VAL A 58 10.46 12.26 -6.67
CA VAL A 58 11.31 13.39 -6.28
C VAL A 58 11.74 13.24 -4.81
N PRO A 59 12.72 14.01 -4.31
CA PRO A 59 13.22 13.84 -2.94
C PRO A 59 12.16 13.90 -1.82
N SER A 60 11.01 14.55 -2.05
CA SER A 60 9.89 14.52 -1.09
C SER A 60 9.26 13.13 -0.94
N MET A 61 9.15 12.35 -2.02
CA MET A 61 8.66 10.97 -1.96
C MET A 61 9.61 10.08 -1.15
N VAL A 62 10.92 10.28 -1.29
CA VAL A 62 11.94 9.56 -0.49
C VAL A 62 11.78 9.86 1.00
N LYS A 63 11.68 11.14 1.37
CA LYS A 63 11.43 11.54 2.76
C LYS A 63 10.13 10.95 3.31
N ARG A 64 9.09 10.84 2.47
CA ARG A 64 7.83 10.21 2.84
C ARG A 64 8.01 8.72 3.11
N LEU A 65 8.74 8.00 2.26
CA LEU A 65 9.08 6.60 2.48
C LEU A 65 9.82 6.40 3.81
N GLU A 66 10.86 7.20 4.08
CA GLU A 66 11.63 7.14 5.33
C GLU A 66 10.73 7.33 6.55
N LYS A 67 9.81 8.30 6.49
CA LYS A 67 8.83 8.55 7.54
C LYS A 67 7.89 7.34 7.72
N LEU A 68 7.32 6.82 6.63
CA LEU A 68 6.40 5.67 6.68
C LEU A 68 7.07 4.43 7.26
N LEU A 69 8.33 4.17 6.94
CA LEU A 69 9.10 3.07 7.52
C LEU A 69 9.39 3.30 9.01
N SER A 70 9.66 4.54 9.42
CA SER A 70 9.90 4.89 10.82
C SER A 70 8.65 4.76 11.68
N ASP A 71 7.49 5.16 11.16
CA ASP A 71 6.20 5.08 11.84
C ASP A 71 5.73 3.61 11.97
N ASN A 72 6.04 2.77 10.97
CA ASN A 72 5.66 1.34 10.93
C ASN A 72 6.56 0.39 11.74
N ASN A 73 7.68 0.90 12.28
CA ASN A 73 8.64 0.17 13.13
C ASN A 73 8.41 0.39 14.64
N LYS A 74 7.40 1.16 15.02
CA LYS A 74 6.90 1.26 16.40
C LYS A 74 5.78 0.26 16.64
#